data_AF-A0A9D9IG46-F1
#
_entry.id   AF-A0A9D9IG46-F1
#
_cell.length_a   1.000
_cell.length_b   1.000
_cell.length_c   1.000
_cell.angle_alpha   90.00
_cell.angle_beta   90.00
_cell.angle_gamma   90.00
#
_symmetry.space_group_name_H-M   'P 1'
#
loop_
_entity.id
_entity.type
_entity.pdbx_description
1 polymer ?
#
loop_
_entity_poly.entity_id
_entity_poly.type
_entity_poly.pdbx_seq_one_letter_code
_entity_poly.pdbx_strand_id
1 'polypeptide(L)' 'MCISPRYLNKITVRHVDGLSPKNIIDDQLLAEIKVRLVNSSLSITQIAGELNFSDQTYMSSFFRRLTGRSPADYRKSAAR' A
#
# COMPACT_ATOMS: atom_id res chain seq x y z
N MET A 1 -1.93 -23.13 -4.42
CA MET A 1 -0.50 -22.98 -4.07
C MET A 1 -0.31 -23.44 -2.64
N CYS A 2 0.41 -24.54 -2.40
CA CYS A 2 0.61 -25.09 -1.06
C CYS A 2 2.07 -24.90 -0.63
N ILE A 3 2.36 -23.78 0.04
CA ILE A 3 3.66 -23.49 0.65
C ILE A 3 3.45 -23.06 2.09
N SER A 4 4.34 -23.44 3.00
CA SER A 4 4.22 -23.02 4.40
C SER A 4 4.59 -21.53 4.53
N PRO A 5 3.97 -20.78 5.46
CA PRO A 5 4.31 -19.37 5.71
C PRO A 5 5.80 -19.15 6.03
N ARG A 6 6.42 -20.11 6.74
CA ARG A 6 7.87 -20.10 7.03
C ARG A 6 8.70 -20.23 5.76
N TYR A 7 8.30 -21.12 4.85
CA TYR A 7 9.00 -21.28 3.58
C TYR A 7 8.85 -20.04 2.69
N LEU A 8 7.64 -19.47 2.61
CA LEU A 8 7.39 -18.22 1.88
C LEU A 8 8.25 -17.06 2.39
N ASN A 9 8.35 -16.90 3.72
CA ASN A 9 9.21 -15.89 4.32
C ASN A 9 10.69 -16.16 3.98
N LYS A 10 11.14 -17.41 4.14
CA LYS A 10 12.53 -17.79 3.82
C LYS A 10 12.90 -17.48 2.36
N ILE A 11 12.03 -17.79 1.39
CA ILE A 11 12.35 -17.56 -0.02
C ILE A 11 12.32 -16.07 -0.38
N THR A 12 11.39 -15.28 0.16
CA THR A 12 11.29 -13.85 -0.11
C THR A 12 12.49 -13.09 0.45
N VAL A 13 12.87 -13.35 1.70
CA VAL A 13 14.07 -12.76 2.30
C VAL A 13 15.33 -13.13 1.51
N ARG A 14 15.41 -14.36 0.99
CA ARG A 14 16.59 -14.84 0.25
C ARG A 14 16.70 -14.27 -1.16
N HIS A 15 15.58 -14.02 -1.83
CA HIS A 15 15.55 -13.72 -3.27
C HIS A 15 14.98 -12.35 -3.62
N VAL A 16 14.50 -11.58 -2.64
CA VAL A 16 13.87 -10.25 -2.83
C VAL A 16 14.51 -9.27 -1.85
N ASP A 17 15.84 -9.10 -1.94
CA ASP A 17 16.61 -8.09 -1.21
C ASP A 17 16.38 -8.05 0.32
N GLY A 18 16.14 -9.21 0.94
CA GLY A 18 15.89 -9.29 2.38
C GLY A 18 14.48 -8.86 2.82
N LEU A 19 13.58 -8.54 1.88
CA LEU A 19 12.22 -8.13 2.19
C LEU A 19 11.35 -9.31 2.62
N SER A 20 10.58 -9.09 3.70
CA SER A 20 9.57 -10.06 4.12
C SER A 20 8.39 -10.05 3.13
N PRO A 21 7.61 -11.14 3.03
CA PRO A 21 6.42 -11.17 2.17
C PRO A 21 5.45 -10.03 2.48
N LYS A 22 5.35 -9.65 3.75
CA LYS A 22 4.51 -8.55 4.20
C LYS A 22 5.00 -7.21 3.65
N ASN A 23 6.31 -6.95 3.67
CA ASN A 23 6.88 -5.72 3.10
C ASN A 23 6.62 -5.61 1.60
N ILE A 24 6.70 -6.73 0.88
CA ILE A 24 6.41 -6.77 -0.56
C ILE A 24 4.93 -6.40 -0.80
N ILE A 25 4.02 -6.97 -0.02
CA ILE A 25 2.59 -6.63 -0.09
C ILE A 25 2.35 -5.17 0.26
N ASP A 26 2.96 -4.68 1.33
CA ASP A 26 2.81 -3.30 1.80
C ASP A 26 3.30 -2.31 0.73
N ASP A 27 4.43 -2.60 0.05
CA ASP A 27 4.98 -1.75 -1.00
C ASP A 27 4.12 -1.75 -2.27
N GLN A 28 3.67 -2.94 -2.70
CA GLN A 28 2.78 -3.06 -3.85
C GLN A 28 1.45 -2.34 -3.60
N LEU A 29 0.87 -2.50 -2.40
CA LEU A 29 -0.35 -1.83 -2.00
C LEU A 29 -0.15 -0.31 -1.93
N LEU A 30 1.00 0.14 -1.43
CA LEU A 30 1.35 1.55 -1.42
C LEU A 30 1.47 2.14 -2.83
N ALA A 31 2.11 1.43 -3.75
CA ALA A 31 2.24 1.84 -5.15
C ALA A 31 0.86 2.01 -5.80
N GLU A 32 -0.05 1.05 -5.59
CA GLU A 32 -1.42 1.11 -6.09
C GLU A 32 -2.19 2.31 -5.52
N ILE A 33 -2.08 2.59 -4.21
CA ILE A 33 -2.68 3.79 -3.60
C ILE A 33 -2.14 5.06 -4.26
N LYS A 34 -0.81 5.18 -4.45
CA LYS A 34 -0.20 6.35 -5.10
C LYS A 34 -0.74 6.56 -6.51
N VAL A 35 -0.83 5.49 -7.30
CA VAL A 35 -1.38 5.53 -8.67
C VAL A 35 -2.82 6.02 -8.65
N ARG A 36 -3.69 5.48 -7.78
CA ARG A 36 -5.08 5.91 -7.69
C ARG A 36 -5.26 7.33 -7.18
N LEU A 37 -4.38 7.78 -6.27
CA LEU A 37 -4.42 9.15 -5.78
C LEU A 37 -4.13 10.18 -6.87
N VAL A 38 -3.26 9.84 -7.83
CA VAL A 38 -2.83 10.72 -8.94
C VAL A 38 -3.75 10.59 -10.15
N ASN A 39 -4.12 9.37 -10.54
CA ASN A 39 -4.79 9.10 -11.81
C ASN A 39 -6.32 9.06 -11.71
N SER A 40 -6.90 9.16 -10.50
CA SER A 40 -8.35 9.13 -10.32
C SER A 40 -8.87 10.37 -9.60
N SER A 41 -10.08 10.80 -9.99
CA SER A 41 -10.88 11.78 -9.28
C SER A 41 -11.66 11.20 -8.10
N LEU A 42 -11.42 9.92 -7.74
CA LEU A 42 -12.13 9.24 -6.67
C LEU A 42 -11.82 9.87 -5.32
N SER A 43 -12.80 9.88 -4.43
CA SER A 43 -12.57 10.30 -3.04
C SER A 43 -11.62 9.33 -2.34
N ILE A 44 -10.95 9.78 -1.29
CA ILE A 44 -10.05 8.93 -0.50
C ILE A 44 -10.85 7.76 0.12
N THR A 45 -12.12 7.97 0.45
CA THR A 45 -13.04 6.93 0.93
C THR A 45 -13.34 5.88 -0.13
N GLN A 46 -13.56 6.29 -1.38
CA GLN A 46 -13.80 5.36 -2.50
C GLN A 46 -12.57 4.52 -2.79
N ILE A 47 -11.38 5.13 -2.81
CA ILE A 47 -10.12 4.41 -2.98
C ILE A 47 -9.90 3.39 -1.87
N ALA A 48 -10.21 3.74 -0.61
CA ALA A 48 -10.14 2.81 0.50
C ALA A 48 -11.07 1.60 0.29
N GLY A 49 -12.29 1.84 -0.18
CA GLY A 49 -13.24 0.78 -0.52
C GLY A 49 -12.76 -0.13 -1.65
N GLU A 50 -12.24 0.43 -2.74
CA GLU A 50 -11.73 -0.36 -3.87
C GLU A 50 -10.51 -1.23 -3.52
N LEU A 51 -9.70 -0.78 -2.56
CA LEU A 51 -8.53 -1.50 -2.08
C LEU A 51 -8.84 -2.41 -0.89
N ASN A 52 -10.12 -2.65 -0.59
CA ASN A 52 -10.60 -3.49 0.51
C ASN A 52 -10.07 -3.10 1.89
N PHE A 53 -9.77 -1.81 2.12
CA PHE A 53 -9.56 -1.33 3.48
C PHE A 53 -10.89 -1.27 4.21
N SER A 54 -10.88 -1.62 5.50
CA SER A 54 -12.08 -1.56 6.35
C SER A 54 -12.69 -0.17 6.40
N ASP A 55 -11.84 0.87 6.39
CA ASP A 55 -12.25 2.26 6.37
C ASP A 55 -11.12 3.18 5.88
N GLN A 56 -11.48 4.43 5.56
CA GLN A 56 -10.56 5.47 5.10
C GLN A 56 -9.45 5.80 6.12
N THR A 57 -9.76 5.76 7.42
CA THR A 57 -8.81 6.09 8.50
C THR A 57 -7.70 5.05 8.57
N TYR A 58 -8.06 3.78 8.44
CA TYR A 58 -7.09 2.69 8.39
C TYR A 58 -6.17 2.82 7.17
N MET A 59 -6.72 3.05 5.97
CA MET A 59 -5.92 3.31 4.77
C MET A 59 -5.01 4.53 4.94
N SER A 60 -5.54 5.62 5.50
CA SER A 60 -4.78 6.88 5.69
C SER A 60 -3.63 6.70 6.66
N SER A 61 -3.84 5.93 7.73
CA SER A 61 -2.80 5.60 8.71
C SER A 61 -1.73 4.69 8.11
N PHE A 62 -2.14 3.69 7.33
CA PHE A 62 -1.24 2.82 6.57
C PHE A 62 -0.36 3.63 5.61
N PHE A 63 -0.97 4.48 4.79
CA PHE A 63 -0.26 5.33 3.84
C PHE A 63 0.71 6.29 4.53
N ARG A 64 0.26 6.93 5.63
CA ARG A 64 1.11 7.85 6.40
C ARG A 64 2.30 7.15 7.05
N ARG A 65 2.11 5.92 7.54
CA ARG A 65 3.21 5.12 8.11
C ARG A 65 4.32 4.86 7.11
N LEU A 66 3.97 4.65 5.84
CA LEU A 66 4.95 4.31 4.79
C LEU A 66 5.52 5.53 4.07
N THR A 67 4.76 6.62 3.93
CA THR A 67 5.17 7.81 3.16
C THR A 67 5.50 9.03 4.01
N GLY A 68 5.15 9.02 5.29
CA GLY A 68 5.25 10.16 6.19
C GLY A 68 4.21 11.27 5.95
N ARG A 69 3.30 11.12 4.96
CA ARG A 69 2.32 12.15 4.58
C ARG A 69 0.91 11.57 4.51
N SER A 70 -0.12 12.43 4.61
CA SER A 70 -1.50 11.96 4.42
C SER A 70 -1.80 11.72 2.93
N PRO A 71 -2.74 10.82 2.57
CA PRO A 71 -3.17 10.62 1.18
C PRO A 71 -3.67 11.92 0.53
N ALA A 72 -4.35 12.77 1.31
CA ALA A 72 -4.86 14.06 0.86
C ALA A 72 -3.74 15.03 0.50
N ASP A 73 -2.71 15.12 1.36
CA ASP A 73 -1.54 15.99 1.10
C ASP A 73 -0.75 15.49 -0.11
N TYR A 74 -0.59 14.18 -0.23
CA TYR A 74 0.07 13.57 -1.39
C TYR A 74 -0.66 13.92 -2.69
N ARG A 75 -1.99 13.74 -2.74
CA ARG A 75 -2.80 14.12 -3.90
C ARG A 75 -2.68 15.61 -4.25
N LYS A 76 -2.75 16.51 -3.25
CA LYS A 76 -2.59 17.95 -3.48
C LYS A 76 -1.21 18.31 -4.03
N SER A 77 -0.16 17.61 -3.59
CA SER A 77 1.20 17.84 -4.09
C SER A 77 1.43 17.31 -5.50
N ALA A 78 0.72 16.26 -5.92
CA ALA A 78 0.85 15.66 -7.24
C ALA A 78 -0.06 16.30 -8.30
N ALA A 79 -1.07 17.07 -7.90
CA ALA A 79 -1.93 17.84 -8.80
C ALA A 79 -1.35 19.20 -9.22
N ARG A 80 -0.08 19.47 -8.88
CA ARG A 80 0.70 20.61 -9.37
C ARG A 80 1.58 20.15 -10.53
#